data_AF-A0A2N2A7M6-F1
#
_entry.id   AF-A0A2N2A7M6-F1
#
_cell.length_a   1.000
_cell.length_b   1.000
_cell.length_c   1.000
_cell.angle_alpha   90.00
_cell.angle_beta   90.00
_cell.angle_gamma   90.00
#
_symmetry.space_group_name_H-M   'P 1'
#
loop_
_entity.id
_entity.type
_entity.pdbx_description
1 polymer ?
#
loop_
_entity_poly.entity_id
_entity_poly.type
_entity_poly.pdbx_seq_one_letter_code
_entity_poly.pdbx_strand_id
1 'polypeptide(L)'
;MLDNRKKLSATERLEKKEIFKNAKPATGVERGDLLRGTVYNVTEDGAFVVTEEKYVGFIHTDEQTHPLKKGTAVEARVTFVRADGRVNLSLRPQKELARVIDAEKIAEYLRKRNGSMPFNDSTPPEVIKERFGISKAAFKRGLGKLLKDGMIEEKEGWIILKDLQDD
;
A
#
# COMPACT_ATOMS: atom_id res chain seq x y z
N MET A 1 14.48 -24.98 20.87
CA MET A 1 13.68 -24.48 19.74
C MET A 1 12.24 -24.37 20.22
N LEU A 2 11.73 -23.16 20.47
CA LEU A 2 10.38 -22.94 20.98
C LEU A 2 9.40 -22.88 19.79
N ASP A 3 8.58 -23.91 19.66
CA ASP A 3 7.45 -23.99 18.73
C ASP A 3 6.37 -23.02 19.22
N ASN A 4 6.41 -21.77 18.75
CA ASN A 4 5.56 -20.68 19.24
C ASN A 4 4.19 -20.63 18.52
N ARG A 5 3.61 -21.82 18.24
CA ARG A 5 2.25 -21.93 17.71
C ARG A 5 1.25 -21.56 18.81
N LYS A 6 0.96 -20.27 18.91
CA LYS A 6 -0.06 -19.72 19.81
C LYS A 6 -1.40 -20.39 19.48
N LYS A 7 -1.80 -21.39 20.28
CA LYS A 7 -3.11 -22.04 20.14
C LYS A 7 -4.17 -21.00 20.50
N LEU A 8 -5.12 -20.76 19.59
CA LEU A 8 -6.29 -19.92 19.84
C LEU A 8 -6.97 -20.35 21.15
N SER A 9 -7.32 -19.37 21.99
CA SER A 9 -8.10 -19.59 23.21
C SER A 9 -9.50 -20.09 22.87
N ALA A 10 -10.21 -20.64 23.86
CA ALA A 10 -11.60 -21.08 23.68
C ALA A 10 -12.52 -19.94 23.25
N THR A 11 -12.30 -18.73 23.77
CA THR A 11 -13.05 -17.52 23.41
C THR A 11 -12.76 -17.08 21.98
N GLU A 12 -11.49 -17.07 21.56
CA GLU A 12 -11.11 -16.70 20.18
C GLU A 12 -11.67 -17.66 19.12
N ARG A 13 -11.79 -18.95 19.46
CA ARG A 13 -12.41 -19.94 18.56
C ARG A 13 -13.91 -19.71 18.40
N LEU A 14 -14.58 -19.27 19.46
CA LEU A 14 -16.00 -18.96 19.44
C LEU A 14 -16.26 -17.70 18.61
N GLU A 15 -15.53 -16.62 18.89
CA GLU A 15 -15.59 -15.36 18.12
C GLU A 15 -15.37 -15.63 16.62
N LYS A 16 -14.34 -16.41 16.28
CA LYS A 16 -14.05 -16.77 14.89
C LYS A 16 -15.21 -17.53 14.25
N LYS A 17 -15.79 -18.52 14.93
CA LYS A 17 -16.95 -19.27 14.43
C LYS A 17 -18.17 -18.38 14.20
N GLU A 18 -18.44 -17.44 15.09
CA GLU A 18 -19.54 -16.49 14.95
C GLU A 18 -19.36 -15.55 13.75
N ILE A 19 -18.13 -15.08 13.52
CA ILE A 19 -17.80 -14.26 12.34
C ILE A 19 -18.07 -15.05 11.06
N PHE A 20 -17.59 -16.30 10.97
CA PHE A 20 -17.83 -17.13 9.78
C PHE A 20 -19.32 -17.46 9.58
N LYS A 21 -20.08 -17.65 10.66
CA LYS A 21 -21.52 -17.93 10.58
C LYS A 21 -22.31 -16.73 10.07
N ASN A 22 -21.89 -15.52 10.41
CA ASN A 22 -22.57 -14.27 10.04
C ASN A 22 -21.99 -13.61 8.78
N ALA A 23 -20.96 -14.21 8.19
CA ALA A 23 -20.30 -13.69 7.00
C ALA A 23 -21.24 -13.72 5.79
N LYS A 24 -21.21 -12.67 5.00
CA LYS A 24 -21.93 -12.57 3.72
C LYS A 24 -20.96 -12.69 2.55
N PRO A 25 -21.39 -13.24 1.41
CA PRO A 25 -20.61 -13.13 0.19
C PRO A 25 -20.57 -11.67 -0.28
N ALA A 26 -19.41 -11.21 -0.73
CA ALA A 26 -19.17 -9.88 -1.29
C ALA A 26 -19.82 -9.73 -2.69
N THR A 27 -21.15 -9.78 -2.73
CA THR A 27 -21.94 -9.67 -3.96
C THR A 27 -22.05 -8.21 -4.38
N GLY A 28 -21.74 -7.91 -5.64
CA GLY A 28 -21.76 -6.52 -6.15
C GLY A 28 -20.55 -5.68 -5.73
N VAL A 29 -19.51 -6.32 -5.15
CA VAL A 29 -18.22 -5.70 -4.89
C VAL A 29 -17.30 -5.95 -6.08
N GLU A 30 -16.60 -4.91 -6.52
CA GLU A 30 -15.67 -4.99 -7.64
C GLU A 30 -14.23 -4.73 -7.22
N ARG A 31 -13.30 -5.14 -8.09
CA ARG A 31 -11.88 -4.86 -7.89
C ARG A 31 -11.66 -3.35 -8.01
N GLY A 32 -11.15 -2.74 -6.94
CA GLY A 32 -10.91 -1.30 -6.87
C GLY A 32 -11.71 -0.62 -5.76
N ASP A 33 -12.80 -1.24 -5.31
CA ASP A 33 -13.64 -0.71 -4.23
C ASP A 33 -12.86 -0.57 -2.93
N LEU A 34 -13.20 0.45 -2.14
CA LEU A 34 -12.69 0.66 -0.79
C LEU A 34 -13.68 0.08 0.21
N LEU A 35 -13.20 -0.80 1.08
CA LEU A 35 -14.01 -1.39 2.16
C LEU A 35 -13.40 -1.04 3.51
N ARG A 36 -14.26 -0.66 4.45
CA ARG A 36 -13.91 -0.45 5.86
C ARG A 36 -14.17 -1.70 6.67
N GLY A 37 -13.29 -1.99 7.61
CA GLY A 37 -13.46 -3.15 8.46
C GLY A 37 -12.49 -3.22 9.62
N THR A 38 -12.64 -4.26 10.41
CA THR A 38 -11.83 -4.49 11.62
C THR A 38 -11.04 -5.78 11.48
N VAL A 39 -9.75 -5.71 11.80
CA VAL A 39 -8.88 -6.88 11.87
C VAL A 39 -9.31 -7.76 13.04
N TYR A 40 -9.78 -8.97 12.78
CA TYR A 40 -10.20 -9.89 13.85
C TYR A 40 -9.19 -11.01 14.14
N ASN A 41 -8.26 -11.27 13.21
CA ASN A 41 -7.20 -12.25 13.40
C ASN A 41 -5.97 -11.88 12.58
N VAL A 42 -4.78 -12.10 13.13
CA VAL A 42 -3.49 -11.90 12.44
C VAL A 42 -2.74 -13.23 12.43
N THR A 43 -2.18 -13.58 11.29
CA THR A 43 -1.39 -14.79 11.04
C THR A 43 -0.04 -14.40 10.44
N GLU A 44 0.87 -15.36 10.27
CA GLU A 44 2.16 -15.12 9.61
C GLU A 44 1.99 -14.61 8.17
N ASP A 45 1.00 -15.12 7.44
CA ASP A 45 0.74 -14.74 6.05
C ASP A 45 -0.05 -13.42 5.88
N GLY A 46 -0.58 -12.85 6.95
CA GLY A 46 -1.39 -11.63 6.84
C GLY A 46 -2.43 -11.44 7.93
N ALA A 47 -3.49 -10.70 7.59
CA ALA A 47 -4.54 -10.33 8.52
C ALA A 47 -5.92 -10.61 7.92
N PHE A 48 -6.80 -11.21 8.72
CA PHE A 48 -8.21 -11.35 8.40
C PHE A 48 -8.99 -10.15 8.91
N VAL A 49 -9.84 -9.62 8.03
CA VAL A 49 -10.67 -8.45 8.27
C VAL A 49 -12.13 -8.85 8.12
N VAL A 50 -12.99 -8.32 8.99
CA VAL A 50 -14.44 -8.35 8.79
C VAL A 50 -14.89 -6.93 8.43
N THR A 51 -15.54 -6.77 7.29
CA THR A 51 -16.02 -5.46 6.84
C THR A 51 -17.32 -5.07 7.56
N GLU A 52 -17.69 -3.80 7.48
CA GLU A 52 -18.96 -3.29 8.04
C GLU A 52 -20.18 -4.00 7.44
N GLU A 53 -20.12 -4.37 6.16
CA GLU A 53 -21.13 -5.14 5.43
C GLU A 53 -21.11 -6.65 5.76
N LYS A 54 -20.21 -7.07 6.66
CA LYS A 54 -19.98 -8.45 7.10
C LYS A 54 -19.33 -9.34 6.03
N TYR A 55 -18.53 -8.77 5.13
CA TYR A 55 -17.66 -9.56 4.24
C TYR A 55 -16.41 -10.01 4.98
N VAL A 56 -15.89 -11.17 4.61
CA VAL A 56 -14.60 -11.65 5.12
C VAL A 56 -13.50 -11.28 4.12
N GLY A 57 -12.61 -10.42 4.58
CA GLY A 57 -11.44 -9.96 3.86
C GLY A 57 -10.14 -10.58 4.35
N PHE A 58 -9.13 -10.61 3.48
CA PHE A 58 -7.76 -10.99 3.83
C PHE A 58 -6.76 -10.00 3.23
N ILE A 59 -5.87 -9.46 4.07
CA ILE A 59 -4.75 -8.60 3.66
C ILE A 59 -3.46 -9.40 3.83
N HIS A 60 -2.85 -9.82 2.72
CA HIS A 60 -1.54 -10.48 2.72
C HIS A 60 -0.47 -9.54 3.30
N THR A 61 0.56 -10.06 3.96
CA THR A 61 1.66 -9.26 4.55
C THR A 61 2.28 -8.28 3.55
N ASP A 62 2.52 -8.70 2.31
CA ASP A 62 3.05 -7.83 1.25
C ASP A 62 2.14 -6.66 0.87
N GLU A 63 0.84 -6.81 1.10
CA GLU A 63 -0.19 -5.81 0.81
C GLU A 63 -0.46 -4.88 2.01
N GLN A 64 0.28 -5.03 3.11
CA GLN A 64 0.23 -4.14 4.27
C GLN A 64 1.22 -2.98 4.12
N THR A 65 0.81 -1.78 4.53
CA THR A 65 1.68 -0.60 4.62
C THR A 65 2.39 -0.50 5.97
N HIS A 66 1.85 -1.16 7.00
CA HIS A 66 2.40 -1.28 8.35
C HIS A 66 1.88 -2.57 9.00
N PRO A 67 2.56 -3.11 10.03
CA PRO A 67 2.08 -4.30 10.75
C PRO A 67 0.68 -4.08 11.34
N LEU A 68 -0.23 -5.04 11.11
CA LEU A 68 -1.60 -5.00 11.63
C LEU A 68 -1.74 -5.74 12.97
N LYS A 69 -2.68 -5.28 13.81
CA LYS A 69 -3.03 -5.90 15.10
C LYS A 69 -4.52 -6.22 15.15
N LYS A 70 -4.90 -7.26 15.91
CA LYS A 70 -6.31 -7.56 16.21
C LYS A 70 -6.97 -6.32 16.83
N GLY A 71 -8.19 -6.00 16.40
CA GLY A 71 -8.97 -4.83 16.80
C GLY A 71 -8.70 -3.56 15.99
N THR A 72 -7.72 -3.56 15.09
CA THR A 72 -7.41 -2.36 14.28
C THR A 72 -8.48 -2.14 13.22
N ALA A 73 -9.04 -0.94 13.16
CA ALA A 73 -9.87 -0.50 12.05
C ALA A 73 -8.99 -0.17 10.83
N VAL A 74 -9.41 -0.60 9.65
CA VAL A 74 -8.70 -0.41 8.38
C VAL A 74 -9.66 -0.03 7.27
N GLU A 75 -9.19 0.78 6.34
CA GLU A 75 -9.83 1.02 5.05
C GLU A 75 -8.90 0.45 3.98
N ALA A 76 -9.37 -0.55 3.23
CA ALA A 76 -8.53 -1.31 2.31
C ALA A 76 -9.23 -1.52 0.96
N ARG A 77 -8.43 -1.52 -0.10
CA ARG A 77 -8.91 -1.68 -1.47
C ARG A 77 -9.07 -3.15 -1.83
N VAL A 78 -10.17 -3.50 -2.49
CA VAL A 78 -10.39 -4.83 -3.05
C VAL A 78 -9.41 -5.09 -4.20
N THR A 79 -8.59 -6.13 -4.05
CA THR A 79 -7.68 -6.61 -5.12
C THR A 79 -8.27 -7.77 -5.90
N PHE A 80 -9.11 -8.57 -5.25
CA PHE A 80 -9.71 -9.76 -5.85
C PHE A 80 -10.95 -10.19 -5.06
N VAL A 81 -12.03 -10.54 -5.77
CA VAL A 81 -13.21 -11.20 -5.20
C VAL A 81 -13.09 -12.69 -5.51
N ARG A 82 -13.08 -13.52 -4.46
CA ARG A 82 -12.89 -14.97 -4.56
C ARG A 82 -14.22 -15.65 -4.89
N ALA A 83 -14.15 -16.84 -5.47
CA ALA A 83 -15.33 -17.64 -5.83
C ALA A 83 -16.20 -18.02 -4.61
N ASP A 84 -15.63 -18.06 -3.40
CA ASP A 84 -16.34 -18.31 -2.15
C ASP A 84 -16.99 -17.05 -1.55
N GLY A 85 -16.94 -15.92 -2.25
CA GLY A 85 -17.50 -14.64 -1.81
C GLY A 85 -16.62 -13.86 -0.83
N ARG A 86 -15.42 -14.34 -0.51
CA ARG A 86 -14.44 -13.58 0.28
C ARG A 86 -13.64 -12.62 -0.58
N VAL A 87 -13.01 -11.63 0.03
CA VAL A 87 -12.22 -10.62 -0.70
C VAL A 87 -10.76 -10.61 -0.26
N ASN A 88 -9.86 -10.46 -1.22
CA ASN A 88 -8.50 -10.05 -0.92
C ASN A 88 -8.44 -8.52 -0.94
N LEU A 89 -7.74 -7.98 0.03
CA LEU A 89 -7.66 -6.55 0.31
C LEU A 89 -6.20 -6.09 0.29
N SER A 90 -5.99 -4.81 0.02
CA SER A 90 -4.68 -4.17 0.05
C SER A 90 -4.76 -2.80 0.68
N LEU A 91 -3.83 -2.52 1.59
CA LEU A 91 -3.61 -1.18 2.14
C LEU A 91 -2.67 -0.36 1.25
N ARG A 92 -2.07 -0.99 0.23
CA ARG A 92 -1.19 -0.28 -0.69
C ARG A 92 -2.00 0.53 -1.70
N PRO A 93 -1.54 1.74 -2.05
CA PRO A 93 -2.12 2.49 -3.14
C PRO A 93 -2.08 1.66 -4.44
N GLN A 94 -3.08 1.85 -5.29
CA GLN A 94 -3.08 1.28 -6.64
C GLN A 94 -1.80 1.69 -7.38
N LYS A 95 -1.22 0.82 -8.21
CA LYS A 95 0.08 1.10 -8.88
C LYS A 95 0.12 2.43 -9.63
N GLU A 96 -0.98 2.84 -10.24
CA GLU A 96 -1.10 4.12 -10.93
C GLU A 96 -1.08 5.29 -9.95
N LEU A 97 -1.93 5.25 -8.93
CA LEU A 97 -1.93 6.23 -7.84
C LEU A 97 -0.57 6.28 -7.13
N ALA A 98 0.08 5.14 -6.91
CA ALA A 98 1.41 5.05 -6.35
C ALA A 98 2.45 5.75 -7.22
N ARG A 99 2.36 5.62 -8.56
CA ARG A 99 3.25 6.37 -9.48
C ARG A 99 3.03 7.87 -9.37
N VAL A 100 1.78 8.32 -9.25
CA VAL A 100 1.45 9.75 -9.07
C VAL A 100 2.00 10.26 -7.74
N ILE A 101 1.77 9.54 -6.64
CA ILE A 101 2.29 9.90 -5.30
C ILE A 101 3.82 9.91 -5.29
N ASP A 102 4.46 8.88 -5.87
CA ASP A 102 5.92 8.77 -5.97
C ASP A 102 6.49 9.93 -6.80
N ALA A 103 5.82 10.32 -7.90
CA ALA A 103 6.20 11.46 -8.75
C ALA A 103 6.05 12.80 -8.01
N GLU A 104 4.93 13.01 -7.30
CA GLU A 104 4.69 14.26 -6.56
C GLU A 104 5.74 14.51 -5.49
N LYS A 105 6.15 13.47 -4.74
CA LYS A 105 7.22 13.59 -3.74
C LYS A 105 8.55 14.05 -4.35
N ILE A 106 8.86 13.59 -5.56
CA ILE A 106 10.09 13.98 -6.26
C ILE A 106 9.96 15.40 -6.81
N ALA A 107 8.80 15.75 -7.37
CA ALA A 107 8.51 17.10 -7.85
C ALA A 107 8.58 18.13 -6.71
N GLU A 108 7.99 17.84 -5.55
CA GLU A 108 8.06 18.68 -4.35
C GLU A 108 9.51 18.89 -3.90
N TYR A 109 10.32 17.83 -3.89
CA TYR A 109 11.75 17.92 -3.56
C TYR A 109 12.49 18.84 -4.54
N LEU A 110 12.26 18.68 -5.84
CA LEU A 110 12.85 19.51 -6.88
C LEU A 110 12.46 20.98 -6.71
N ARG A 111 11.16 21.28 -6.55
CA ARG A 111 10.65 22.65 -6.32
C ARG A 111 11.33 23.30 -5.10
N LYS A 112 11.47 22.57 -3.99
CA LYS A 112 12.18 23.03 -2.78
C LYS A 112 13.68 23.30 -2.98
N ARG A 113 14.29 22.77 -4.05
CA ARG A 113 15.73 22.85 -4.34
C ARG A 113 16.02 23.62 -5.62
N ASN A 114 15.21 24.65 -5.91
CA ASN A 114 15.34 25.51 -7.10
C ASN A 114 15.26 24.73 -8.43
N GLY A 115 14.47 23.66 -8.44
CA GLY A 115 14.14 22.90 -9.64
C GLY A 115 15.21 21.92 -10.13
N SER A 116 16.27 21.65 -9.37
CA SER A 116 17.28 20.67 -9.77
C SER A 116 17.86 19.86 -8.61
N MET A 117 18.27 18.62 -8.90
CA MET A 117 18.91 17.75 -7.91
C MET A 117 19.90 16.76 -8.54
N PRO A 118 20.97 16.37 -7.81
CA PRO A 118 21.96 15.40 -8.27
C PRO A 118 21.59 13.96 -7.89
N PHE A 119 20.29 13.62 -7.87
CA PHE A 119 19.81 12.29 -7.51
C PHE A 119 19.11 11.65 -8.71
N ASN A 120 19.70 10.61 -9.28
CA ASN A 120 19.15 9.82 -10.39
C ASN A 120 19.07 8.33 -10.03
N ASP A 121 18.77 7.47 -11.01
CA ASP A 121 18.62 6.02 -10.82
C ASP A 121 19.91 5.33 -10.28
N SER A 122 21.08 5.93 -10.49
CA SER A 122 22.35 5.42 -9.93
C SER A 122 22.51 5.71 -8.44
N THR A 123 21.67 6.58 -7.86
CA THR A 123 21.75 6.96 -6.44
C THR A 123 21.56 5.73 -5.53
N PRO A 124 22.38 5.55 -4.48
CA PRO A 124 22.23 4.44 -3.54
C PRO A 124 20.84 4.42 -2.86
N PRO A 125 20.26 3.23 -2.60
CA PRO A 125 18.95 3.11 -1.96
C PRO A 125 18.83 3.83 -0.61
N GLU A 126 19.90 3.84 0.18
CA GLU A 126 19.97 4.44 1.50
C GLU A 126 19.82 5.95 1.42
N VAL A 127 20.52 6.58 0.47
CA VAL A 127 20.45 8.03 0.20
C VAL A 127 19.06 8.41 -0.29
N ILE A 128 18.45 7.62 -1.18
CA ILE A 128 17.09 7.86 -1.67
C ILE A 128 16.10 7.80 -0.50
N LYS A 129 16.23 6.79 0.37
CA LYS A 129 15.35 6.63 1.53
C LYS A 129 15.46 7.80 2.50
N GLU A 130 16.69 8.27 2.75
CA GLU A 130 16.95 9.42 3.63
C GLU A 130 16.39 10.73 3.05
N ARG A 131 16.58 10.98 1.75
CA ARG A 131 16.20 12.26 1.11
C ARG A 131 14.72 12.37 0.75
N PHE A 132 14.11 11.28 0.30
CA PHE A 132 12.75 11.27 -0.26
C PHE A 132 11.75 10.47 0.57
N GLY A 133 12.19 9.72 1.59
CA GLY A 133 11.31 8.89 2.41
C GLY A 133 10.64 7.74 1.65
N ILE A 134 11.18 7.35 0.49
CA ILE A 134 10.65 6.29 -0.37
C ILE A 134 11.75 5.29 -0.75
N SER A 135 11.34 4.09 -1.18
CA SER A 135 12.27 3.07 -1.67
C SER A 135 12.88 3.47 -3.02
N LYS A 136 14.05 2.90 -3.39
CA LYS A 136 14.65 3.07 -4.72
C LYS A 136 13.71 2.66 -5.85
N ALA A 137 12.94 1.59 -5.68
CA ALA A 137 11.94 1.17 -6.67
C ALA A 137 10.81 2.21 -6.84
N ALA A 138 10.36 2.83 -5.76
CA ALA A 138 9.38 3.92 -5.78
C ALA A 138 9.96 5.17 -6.46
N PHE A 139 11.20 5.52 -6.13
CA PHE A 139 11.91 6.64 -6.74
C PHE A 139 12.04 6.48 -8.26
N LYS A 140 12.46 5.31 -8.74
CA LYS A 140 12.51 5.00 -10.19
C LYS A 140 11.16 5.13 -10.87
N ARG A 141 10.09 4.67 -10.22
CA ARG A 141 8.73 4.79 -10.76
C ARG A 141 8.30 6.26 -10.88
N GLY A 142 8.57 7.06 -9.85
CA GLY A 142 8.27 8.50 -9.85
C GLY A 142 9.06 9.25 -10.93
N LEU A 143 10.38 9.04 -11.02
CA LEU A 143 11.21 9.61 -12.09
C LEU A 143 10.70 9.21 -13.47
N GLY A 144 10.40 7.93 -13.69
CA GLY A 144 9.89 7.45 -14.97
C GLY A 144 8.56 8.07 -15.35
N LYS A 145 7.67 8.36 -14.39
CA LYS A 145 6.41 9.08 -14.62
C LYS A 145 6.68 10.53 -15.02
N LEU A 146 7.48 11.27 -14.25
CA LEU A 146 7.82 12.67 -14.52
C LEU A 146 8.53 12.85 -15.87
N LEU A 147 9.45 11.94 -16.23
CA LEU A 147 10.11 11.93 -17.55
C LEU A 147 9.11 11.69 -18.67
N LYS A 148 8.21 10.72 -18.50
CA LYS A 148 7.17 10.40 -19.51
C LYS A 148 6.19 11.55 -19.70
N ASP A 149 5.88 12.27 -18.63
CA ASP A 149 4.99 13.43 -18.64
C ASP A 149 5.70 14.71 -19.14
N GLY A 150 7.01 14.65 -19.40
CA GLY A 150 7.78 15.79 -19.88
C GLY A 150 8.02 16.87 -18.82
N MET A 151 7.83 16.57 -17.53
CA MET A 151 8.00 17.54 -16.44
C MET A 151 9.46 17.72 -16.01
N ILE A 152 10.31 16.71 -16.25
CA ILE A 152 11.73 16.74 -15.91
C ILE A 152 12.59 16.29 -17.09
N GLU A 153 13.88 16.62 -17.03
CA GLU A 153 14.95 16.03 -17.85
C GLU A 153 16.13 15.59 -16.99
N GLU A 154 16.88 14.62 -17.52
CA GLU A 154 18.21 14.28 -17.01
C GLU A 154 19.28 14.90 -17.90
N LYS A 155 20.17 15.70 -17.32
CA LYS A 155 21.31 16.33 -18.00
C LYS A 155 22.56 16.23 -17.14
N GLU A 156 23.61 15.60 -17.66
CA GLU A 156 24.90 15.46 -16.97
C GLU A 156 24.80 14.86 -15.55
N GLY A 157 23.87 13.91 -15.35
CA GLY A 157 23.62 13.27 -14.06
C GLY A 157 22.74 14.08 -13.09
N TRP A 158 22.23 15.22 -13.53
CA TRP A 158 21.27 16.04 -12.79
C TRP A 158 19.86 15.83 -13.31
N ILE A 159 18.89 15.80 -12.40
CA ILE A 159 17.47 15.89 -12.72
C ILE A 159 17.03 17.35 -12.60
N ILE A 160 16.40 17.88 -13.64
CA ILE A 160 16.02 19.30 -13.77
C ILE A 160 14.52 19.39 -14.14
N LEU A 161 13.76 20.26 -13.49
CA LEU A 161 12.38 20.59 -13.87
C LEU A 161 12.38 21.36 -15.20
N LYS A 162 11.51 20.95 -16.14
CA LYS A 162 11.32 21.63 -17.42
C LYS A 162 10.40 22.84 -17.33
N ASP A 163 9.36 22.74 -16.51
CA ASP A 163 8.41 23.83 -16.26
C ASP A 163 8.38 24.14 -14.76
N LEU A 164 8.98 25.27 -14.39
CA LEU A 164 8.63 25.98 -13.15
C LEU A 164 7.32 26.73 -13.42
N GLN A 165 6.19 26.03 -13.49
CA GLN A 165 4.92 26.70 -13.28
C GLN A 165 4.74 26.83 -11.78
N ASP A 166 5.08 28.02 -11.29
CA ASP A 166 4.63 28.53 -9.99
C ASP A 166 3.10 28.69 -10.09
N ASP A 167 2.36 27.83 -9.38
CA ASP A 167 0.96 28.09 -9.02
C ASP A 167 0.92 29.02 -7.80
#